data_AF-A0A7V8AED0-F1
#
_entry.id   AF-A0A7V8AED0-F1
#
_cell.length_a   1.000
_cell.length_b   1.000
_cell.length_c   1.000
_cell.angle_alpha   90.00
_cell.angle_beta   90.00
_cell.angle_gamma   90.00
#
_symmetry.space_group_name_H-M   'P 1'
#
loop_
_entity.id
_entity.type
_entity.pdbx_description
1 polymer ?
#
loop_
_entity_poly.entity_id
_entity_poly.type
_entity_poly.pdbx_seq_one_letter_code
_entity_poly.pdbx_strand_id
1 'polypeptide(L)'
;MARSFLISFLGFPFSVLAFIIGWAGWDLRTGALAAAIVFSVFFVAAIVNLFFIKSFSYLDAALPVVFAGLWSLALAPLSLGASLFSAPFFIGAAVLLGVCMAVSRRFDTGKGWLVLPALVFLYEMLPINIPGPVDDAFALSGAFGTVAAQLVHVVAGKLKSGPGRGHPPGPNR
;
A
#
# COMPACT_ATOMS: atom_id res chain seq x y z
N MET A 1 2.48 6.71 -15.32
CA MET A 1 3.31 7.23 -14.21
C MET A 1 2.68 8.45 -13.56
N ALA A 2 2.47 9.59 -14.25
CA ALA A 2 1.91 10.79 -13.61
C ALA A 2 0.50 10.60 -12.99
N ARG A 3 -0.37 9.75 -13.55
CA ARG A 3 -1.79 9.68 -13.14
C ARG A 3 -2.02 9.20 -11.69
N SER A 4 -1.38 8.12 -11.23
CA SER A 4 -1.55 7.67 -9.83
C SER A 4 -0.95 8.64 -8.84
N PHE A 5 0.26 9.13 -9.13
CA PHE A 5 0.88 10.16 -8.32
C PHE A 5 0.01 11.41 -8.24
N LEU A 6 -0.59 11.85 -9.36
CA LEU A 6 -1.42 13.05 -9.43
C LEU A 6 -2.75 12.86 -8.67
N ILE A 7 -3.33 11.65 -8.67
CA ILE A 7 -4.50 11.34 -7.84
C ILE A 7 -4.14 11.39 -6.35
N SER A 8 -3.03 10.76 -5.94
CA SER A 8 -2.56 10.82 -4.54
C SER A 8 -2.16 12.24 -4.13
N PHE A 9 -1.52 12.99 -5.03
CA PHE A 9 -1.10 14.37 -4.82
C PHE A 9 -2.30 15.31 -4.74
N LEU A 10 -3.36 15.11 -5.53
CA LEU A 10 -4.63 15.83 -5.42
C LEU A 10 -5.39 15.46 -4.14
N GLY A 11 -5.28 14.22 -3.67
CA GLY A 11 -5.91 13.79 -2.42
C GLY A 11 -5.50 14.66 -1.24
N PHE A 12 -4.24 15.09 -1.17
CA PHE A 12 -3.73 15.92 -0.08
C PHE A 12 -4.43 17.30 0.06
N PRO A 13 -4.46 18.20 -0.95
CA PRO A 13 -5.15 19.48 -0.85
C PRO A 13 -6.65 19.33 -0.63
N PHE A 14 -7.31 18.32 -1.19
CA PHE A 14 -8.73 18.07 -0.89
C PHE A 14 -8.96 17.65 0.56
N SER A 15 -8.06 16.85 1.13
CA SER A 15 -8.14 16.43 2.53
C SER A 15 -7.86 17.58 3.49
N VAL A 16 -6.89 18.45 3.16
CA VAL A 16 -6.63 19.69 3.91
C VAL A 16 -7.82 20.64 3.83
N LEU A 17 -8.45 20.77 2.66
CA LEU A 17 -9.65 21.59 2.52
C LEU A 17 -10.80 21.04 3.37
N ALA A 18 -11.03 19.72 3.33
CA ALA A 18 -12.03 19.06 4.16
C ALA A 18 -11.75 19.22 5.66
N PHE A 19 -10.48 19.16 6.07
CA PHE A 19 -10.05 19.47 7.44
C PHE A 19 -10.47 20.87 7.86
N ILE A 20 -10.11 21.88 7.05
CA ILE A 20 -10.39 23.30 7.35
C ILE A 20 -11.89 23.55 7.43
N ILE A 21 -12.67 23.00 6.49
CA ILE A 21 -14.13 23.13 6.46
C ILE A 21 -14.76 22.48 7.70
N GLY A 22 -14.38 21.24 8.03
CA GLY A 22 -14.93 20.53 9.18
C GLY A 22 -14.54 21.17 10.52
N TRP A 23 -13.31 21.67 10.62
CA TRP A 23 -12.84 22.39 11.80
C TRP A 23 -13.56 23.73 11.98
N ALA A 24 -13.73 24.50 10.90
CA ALA A 24 -14.43 25.79 10.95
C ALA A 24 -15.93 25.65 11.23
N GLY A 25 -16.57 24.55 10.81
CA GLY A 25 -18.00 24.33 10.96
C GLY A 25 -18.43 23.78 12.34
N TRP A 26 -17.59 22.94 12.96
CA TRP A 26 -17.92 22.28 14.23
C TRP A 26 -16.76 22.31 15.22
N ASP A 27 -15.83 21.36 15.10
CA ASP A 27 -14.72 21.19 16.03
C ASP A 27 -13.53 20.49 15.35
N LEU A 28 -12.38 20.49 16.03
CA LEU A 28 -11.15 19.91 15.50
C LEU A 28 -11.30 18.41 15.16
N ARG A 29 -12.11 17.67 15.93
CA ARG A 29 -12.31 16.22 15.70
C ARG A 29 -13.12 15.98 14.42
N THR A 30 -14.18 16.76 14.21
CA THR A 30 -14.96 16.69 12.97
C THR A 30 -14.12 17.07 11.75
N GLY A 31 -13.27 18.09 11.86
CA GLY A 31 -12.28 18.43 10.84
C GLY A 31 -11.33 17.27 10.53
N ALA A 32 -10.72 16.67 11.55
CA ALA A 32 -9.81 15.54 11.39
C ALA A 32 -10.49 14.32 10.75
N LEU A 33 -11.71 14.00 11.16
CA LEU A 33 -12.50 12.90 10.59
C LEU A 33 -12.86 13.17 9.11
N ALA A 34 -13.29 14.38 8.77
CA ALA A 34 -13.62 14.76 7.40
C ALA A 34 -12.39 14.66 6.48
N ALA A 35 -11.24 15.14 6.94
CA ALA A 35 -9.96 15.02 6.24
C ALA A 35 -9.58 13.55 6.01
N ALA A 36 -9.72 12.73 7.06
CA ALA A 36 -9.41 11.31 7.00
C ALA A 36 -10.29 10.59 5.97
N ILE A 37 -11.61 10.82 5.97
CA ILE A 37 -12.54 10.20 5.00
C ILE A 37 -12.17 10.58 3.57
N VAL A 38 -11.97 11.87 3.29
CA VAL A 38 -11.63 12.33 1.94
C VAL A 38 -10.30 11.72 1.48
N PHE A 39 -9.30 11.69 2.36
CA PHE A 39 -8.00 11.09 2.06
C PHE A 39 -8.12 9.59 1.75
N SER A 40 -8.88 8.83 2.55
CA SER A 40 -9.13 7.41 2.29
C SER A 40 -9.77 7.16 0.94
N VAL A 41 -10.75 7.97 0.54
CA VAL A 41 -11.43 7.81 -0.77
C VAL A 41 -10.45 8.00 -1.93
N PHE A 42 -9.65 9.07 -1.91
CA PHE A 42 -8.64 9.31 -2.94
C PHE A 42 -7.58 8.21 -2.97
N PHE A 43 -7.23 7.68 -1.80
CA PHE A 43 -6.24 6.63 -1.69
C PHE A 43 -6.73 5.28 -2.21
N VAL A 44 -7.95 4.88 -1.86
CA VAL A 44 -8.60 3.69 -2.45
C VAL A 44 -8.68 3.84 -3.96
N ALA A 45 -9.04 5.02 -4.47
CA ALA A 45 -9.02 5.28 -5.90
C ALA A 45 -7.61 5.15 -6.51
N ALA A 46 -6.57 5.58 -5.81
CA ALA A 46 -5.18 5.42 -6.25
C ALA A 46 -4.74 3.94 -6.29
N ILE A 47 -5.13 3.13 -5.31
CA ILE A 47 -4.88 1.67 -5.28
C ILE A 47 -5.62 0.97 -6.41
N VAL A 48 -6.91 1.27 -6.59
CA VAL A 48 -7.70 0.71 -7.70
C VAL A 48 -7.05 1.06 -9.03
N ASN A 49 -6.64 2.32 -9.22
CA ASN A 49 -5.91 2.75 -10.42
C ASN A 49 -4.57 2.04 -10.61
N LEU A 50 -3.90 1.63 -9.52
CA LEU A 50 -2.69 0.82 -9.59
C LEU A 50 -2.94 -0.47 -10.39
N PHE A 51 -4.04 -1.18 -10.18
CA PHE A 51 -4.31 -2.41 -10.91
C PHE A 51 -4.46 -2.21 -12.43
N PHE A 52 -4.94 -1.03 -12.85
CA PHE A 52 -5.13 -0.68 -14.26
C PHE A 52 -3.86 -0.17 -14.97
N ILE A 53 -2.83 0.28 -14.24
CA ILE A 53 -1.62 0.86 -14.86
C ILE A 53 -0.67 -0.23 -15.35
N LYS A 54 -0.17 -0.11 -16.59
CA LYS A 54 0.73 -1.12 -17.20
C LYS A 54 2.10 -1.25 -16.50
N SER A 55 2.62 -0.17 -15.91
CA SER A 55 3.93 -0.17 -15.25
C SER A 55 3.99 0.77 -14.04
N PHE A 56 4.54 0.27 -12.93
CA PHE A 56 4.67 0.99 -11.65
C PHE A 56 6.09 1.47 -11.47
N SER A 57 6.31 2.69 -10.98
CA SER A 57 7.59 3.26 -10.56
C SER A 57 8.02 2.75 -9.18
N TYR A 58 9.31 2.87 -8.85
CA TYR A 58 9.78 2.69 -7.45
C TYR A 58 9.19 3.75 -6.52
N LEU A 59 8.85 4.93 -7.04
CA LEU A 59 8.10 5.94 -6.29
C LEU A 59 6.70 5.43 -5.92
N ASP A 60 6.02 4.74 -6.84
CA ASP A 60 4.70 4.16 -6.57
C ASP A 60 4.78 3.06 -5.50
N ALA A 61 5.90 2.34 -5.43
CA ALA A 61 6.17 1.35 -4.41
C ALA A 61 6.45 1.95 -3.01
N ALA A 62 6.92 3.21 -2.94
CA ALA A 62 7.12 3.91 -1.67
C ALA A 62 5.83 4.55 -1.13
N LEU A 63 4.85 4.81 -2.00
CA LEU A 63 3.59 5.48 -1.62
C LEU A 63 2.82 4.79 -0.49
N PRO A 64 2.64 3.45 -0.46
CA PRO A 64 1.96 2.79 0.64
C PRO A 64 2.59 3.11 2.01
N VAL A 65 3.93 3.11 2.09
CA VAL A 65 4.66 3.35 3.35
C VAL A 65 4.50 4.80 3.81
N VAL A 66 4.68 5.75 2.89
CA VAL A 66 4.47 7.18 3.19
C VAL A 66 3.03 7.42 3.64
N PHE A 67 2.06 6.82 2.95
CA PHE A 67 0.66 6.89 3.31
C PHE A 67 0.43 6.33 4.71
N ALA A 68 0.96 5.14 5.01
CA ALA A 68 0.73 4.49 6.29
C ALA A 68 1.28 5.32 7.46
N GLY A 69 2.44 5.95 7.27
CA GLY A 69 3.00 6.89 8.25
C GLY A 69 2.11 8.12 8.46
N LEU A 70 1.68 8.77 7.38
CA LEU A 70 0.83 9.96 7.46
C LEU A 70 -0.55 9.65 8.07
N TRP A 71 -1.14 8.51 7.69
CA TRP A 71 -2.41 8.05 8.20
C TRP A 71 -2.34 7.67 9.68
N SER A 72 -1.30 6.94 10.09
CA SER A 72 -1.07 6.63 11.52
C SER A 72 -0.90 7.90 12.35
N LEU A 73 -0.19 8.90 11.82
CA LEU A 73 -0.03 10.20 12.48
C LEU A 73 -1.36 10.98 12.56
N ALA A 74 -2.18 10.93 11.51
CA ALA A 74 -3.49 11.57 11.49
C ALA A 74 -4.48 10.92 12.46
N LEU A 75 -4.40 9.61 12.65
CA LEU A 75 -5.24 8.88 13.60
C LEU A 75 -4.72 8.93 15.04
N ALA A 76 -3.45 9.26 15.28
CA ALA A 76 -2.87 9.31 16.62
C ALA A 76 -3.66 10.18 17.62
N PRO A 77 -4.17 11.38 17.27
CA PRO A 77 -5.00 12.19 18.18
C PRO A 77 -6.41 11.63 18.41
N LEU A 78 -6.91 10.79 17.49
CA LEU A 78 -8.22 10.15 17.56
C LEU A 78 -8.17 8.80 18.29
N SER A 79 -6.97 8.25 18.48
CA SER A 79 -6.69 7.00 19.19
C SER A 79 -6.84 7.17 20.69
N LEU A 80 -8.06 6.93 21.21
CA LEU A 80 -8.36 6.82 22.64
C LEU A 80 -7.74 5.54 23.26
N GLY A 81 -6.42 5.37 23.17
CA GLY A 81 -5.65 4.32 23.86
C GLY A 81 -5.58 2.94 23.19
N ALA A 82 -6.49 2.60 22.27
CA ALA A 82 -6.53 1.27 21.63
C ALA A 82 -5.82 1.18 20.26
N SER A 83 -5.69 2.28 19.51
CA SER A 83 -5.23 2.27 18.10
C SER A 83 -3.71 2.30 17.92
N LEU A 84 -2.94 2.56 18.97
CA LEU A 84 -1.48 2.54 18.88
C LEU A 84 -0.94 1.13 18.59
N PHE A 85 -1.71 0.08 18.91
CA PHE A 85 -1.33 -1.30 18.61
C PHE A 85 -1.54 -1.71 17.15
N SER A 86 -2.45 -1.08 16.40
CA SER A 86 -2.67 -1.40 14.98
C SER A 86 -1.72 -0.64 14.04
N ALA A 87 -1.19 0.51 14.45
CA ALA A 87 -0.26 1.29 13.63
C ALA A 87 1.00 0.50 13.17
N PRO A 88 1.67 -0.31 14.01
CA PRO A 88 2.78 -1.15 13.57
C PRO A 88 2.40 -2.19 12.51
N PHE A 89 1.22 -2.81 12.64
CA PHE A 89 0.73 -3.81 11.67
C PHE A 89 0.37 -3.16 10.34
N PHE A 90 -0.30 -2.01 10.39
CA PHE A 90 -0.62 -1.23 9.21
C PHE A 90 0.62 -0.72 8.47
N ILE A 91 1.63 -0.19 9.19
CA ILE A 91 2.92 0.17 8.61
C ILE A 91 3.62 -1.07 8.04
N GLY A 92 3.57 -2.21 8.74
CA GLY A 92 4.10 -3.49 8.27
C GLY A 92 3.48 -3.94 6.96
N ALA A 93 2.15 -3.88 6.85
CA ALA A 93 1.41 -4.22 5.63
C ALA A 93 1.76 -3.27 4.48
N ALA A 94 1.97 -1.99 4.79
CA ALA A 94 2.40 -0.98 3.81
C ALA A 94 3.80 -1.27 3.26
N VAL A 95 4.74 -1.61 4.14
CA VAL A 95 6.11 -2.00 3.77
C VAL A 95 6.07 -3.27 2.93
N LEU A 96 5.27 -4.26 3.34
CA LEU A 96 5.09 -5.51 2.58
C LEU A 96 4.58 -5.23 1.15
N LEU A 97 3.52 -4.42 1.02
CA LEU A 97 2.99 -4.03 -0.28
C LEU A 97 4.03 -3.29 -1.12
N GLY A 98 4.74 -2.33 -0.54
CA GLY A 98 5.80 -1.58 -1.22
C GLY A 98 6.92 -2.48 -1.73
N VAL A 99 7.38 -3.42 -0.91
CA VAL A 99 8.38 -4.43 -1.31
C VAL A 99 7.85 -5.30 -2.44
N CYS A 100 6.60 -5.77 -2.35
CA CYS A 100 5.98 -6.59 -3.41
C CYS A 100 5.90 -5.84 -4.74
N MET A 101 5.56 -4.55 -4.71
CA MET A 101 5.54 -3.70 -5.89
C MET A 101 6.94 -3.49 -6.48
N ALA A 102 7.94 -3.24 -5.64
CA ALA A 102 9.34 -3.08 -6.06
C ALA A 102 9.90 -4.37 -6.69
N VAL A 103 9.62 -5.52 -6.07
CA VAL A 103 10.00 -6.85 -6.59
C VAL A 103 9.27 -7.12 -7.90
N SER A 104 7.96 -6.87 -7.97
CA SER A 104 7.18 -7.08 -9.20
C SER A 104 7.72 -6.25 -10.36
N ARG A 105 8.12 -5.00 -10.10
CA ARG A 105 8.79 -4.15 -11.10
C ARG A 105 10.17 -4.70 -11.50
N ARG A 106 10.95 -5.23 -10.54
CA ARG A 106 12.31 -5.72 -10.81
C ARG A 106 12.34 -7.05 -11.58
N PHE A 107 11.35 -7.92 -11.34
CA PHE A 107 11.31 -9.27 -11.89
C PHE A 107 10.24 -9.47 -12.97
N ASP A 108 9.51 -8.40 -13.32
CA ASP A 108 8.37 -8.43 -14.26
C ASP A 108 7.33 -9.50 -13.88
N THR A 109 7.08 -9.61 -12.57
CA THR A 109 6.15 -10.58 -12.00
C THR A 109 4.71 -10.11 -12.25
N GLY A 110 3.80 -11.05 -12.55
CA GLY A 110 2.41 -10.72 -12.87
C GLY A 110 1.69 -9.93 -11.75
N LYS A 111 0.82 -9.00 -12.12
CA LYS A 111 0.12 -8.12 -11.16
C LYS A 111 -0.79 -8.84 -10.16
N GLY A 112 -1.25 -10.05 -10.47
CA GLY A 112 -2.11 -10.84 -9.59
C GLY A 112 -1.48 -11.10 -8.20
N TRP A 113 -0.15 -11.06 -8.12
CA TRP A 113 0.59 -11.22 -6.86
C TRP A 113 0.47 -10.03 -5.91
N LEU A 114 0.10 -8.86 -6.43
CA LEU A 114 -0.11 -7.67 -5.61
C LEU A 114 -1.47 -7.67 -4.92
N VAL A 115 -2.39 -8.57 -5.29
CA VAL A 115 -3.76 -8.59 -4.76
C VAL A 115 -3.75 -8.89 -3.27
N LEU A 116 -3.07 -9.94 -2.83
CA LEU A 116 -3.03 -10.31 -1.40
C LEU A 116 -2.39 -9.22 -0.52
N PRO A 117 -1.17 -8.72 -0.79
CA PRO A 117 -0.60 -7.65 0.04
C PRO A 117 -1.41 -6.36 -0.03
N ALA A 118 -2.09 -6.07 -1.15
CA ALA A 118 -3.00 -4.93 -1.24
C ALA A 118 -4.26 -5.12 -0.40
N LEU A 119 -4.83 -6.32 -0.37
CA LEU A 119 -5.99 -6.64 0.46
C LEU A 119 -5.66 -6.55 1.94
N VAL A 120 -4.52 -7.10 2.37
CA VAL A 120 -4.06 -7.02 3.77
C VAL A 120 -3.83 -5.56 4.16
N PHE A 121 -3.20 -4.78 3.28
CA PHE A 121 -2.99 -3.36 3.54
C PHE A 121 -4.30 -2.54 3.59
N LEU A 122 -5.28 -2.85 2.74
CA LEU A 122 -6.62 -2.23 2.79
C LEU A 122 -7.39 -2.65 4.06
N TYR A 123 -7.24 -3.90 4.48
CA TYR A 123 -7.82 -4.43 5.70
C TYR A 123 -7.30 -3.66 6.92
N GLU A 124 -5.99 -3.52 7.04
CA GLU A 124 -5.33 -2.77 8.12
C GLU A 124 -5.61 -1.25 8.06
N MET A 125 -6.04 -0.72 6.91
CA MET A 125 -6.42 0.69 6.78
C MET A 125 -7.79 0.98 7.41
N LEU A 126 -8.67 -0.03 7.49
CA LEU A 126 -10.01 0.16 8.02
C LEU A 126 -9.92 0.44 9.53
N PRO A 127 -10.53 1.52 10.04
CA PRO A 127 -10.58 1.81 11.47
C PRO A 127 -11.48 0.84 12.25
N ILE A 128 -11.90 -0.27 11.63
CA ILE A 128 -12.76 -1.30 12.19
C ILE A 128 -11.82 -2.42 12.66
N ASN A 129 -11.30 -2.27 13.88
CA ASN A 129 -10.38 -3.21 14.51
C ASN A 129 -11.14 -4.47 15.01
N ILE A 130 -11.83 -5.16 14.10
CA ILE A 130 -12.57 -6.38 14.38
C ILE A 130 -12.02 -7.44 13.43
N PRO A 131 -11.09 -8.31 13.88
CA PRO A 131 -10.71 -8.69 15.26
C PRO A 131 -9.46 -7.97 15.82
N GLY A 132 -9.07 -8.29 17.06
CA GLY A 132 -7.95 -7.64 17.77
C GLY A 132 -6.54 -8.02 17.28
N PRO A 133 -5.46 -7.68 18.02
CA PRO A 133 -4.06 -7.75 17.57
C PRO A 133 -3.57 -9.11 17.06
N VAL A 134 -4.27 -10.19 17.43
CA VAL A 134 -3.97 -11.55 16.97
C VAL A 134 -4.32 -11.73 15.50
N ASP A 135 -5.40 -11.11 15.03
CA ASP A 135 -5.83 -11.18 13.64
C ASP A 135 -4.94 -10.34 12.73
N ASP A 136 -4.59 -9.11 13.15
CA ASP A 136 -3.62 -8.25 12.45
C ASP A 136 -2.27 -9.00 12.25
N ALA A 137 -1.80 -9.67 13.31
CA ALA A 137 -0.61 -10.50 13.24
C ALA A 137 -0.77 -11.69 12.30
N PHE A 138 -1.94 -12.33 12.26
CA PHE A 138 -2.23 -13.45 11.38
C PHE A 138 -2.33 -13.02 9.91
N ALA A 139 -3.02 -11.92 9.63
CA ALA A 139 -3.13 -11.33 8.30
C ALA A 139 -1.76 -10.92 7.75
N LEU A 140 -0.96 -10.20 8.56
CA LEU A 140 0.37 -9.76 8.17
C LEU A 140 1.34 -10.95 8.00
N SER A 141 1.34 -11.92 8.91
CA SER A 141 2.22 -13.09 8.82
C SER A 141 1.85 -14.02 7.65
N GLY A 142 0.56 -14.21 7.37
CA GLY A 142 0.09 -14.96 6.21
C GLY A 142 0.48 -14.27 4.90
N ALA A 143 0.29 -12.95 4.81
CA ALA A 143 0.73 -12.16 3.66
C ALA A 143 2.26 -12.20 3.48
N PHE A 144 3.01 -12.11 4.57
CA PHE A 144 4.47 -12.22 4.53
C PHE A 144 4.91 -13.62 4.06
N GLY A 145 4.31 -14.69 4.60
CA GLY A 145 4.66 -16.07 4.27
C GLY A 145 4.43 -16.40 2.80
N THR A 146 3.30 -15.96 2.23
CA THR A 146 3.00 -16.15 0.81
C THR A 146 3.98 -15.40 -0.10
N VAL A 147 4.30 -14.15 0.23
CA VAL A 147 5.29 -13.34 -0.51
C VAL A 147 6.69 -13.94 -0.39
N ALA A 148 7.10 -14.39 0.79
CA ALA A 148 8.41 -15.01 1.02
C ALA A 148 8.56 -16.31 0.24
N ALA A 149 7.57 -17.21 0.29
CA ALA A 149 7.57 -18.45 -0.48
C ALA A 149 7.68 -18.19 -1.99
N GLN A 150 7.01 -17.15 -2.47
CA GLN A 150 7.06 -16.77 -3.87
C GLN A 150 8.40 -16.14 -4.27
N LEU A 151 8.98 -15.27 -3.44
CA LEU A 151 10.32 -14.73 -3.66
C LEU A 151 11.35 -15.84 -3.80
N VAL A 152 11.29 -16.84 -2.91
CA VAL A 152 12.13 -18.03 -2.99
C VAL A 152 11.91 -18.75 -4.32
N HIS A 153 10.66 -18.94 -4.75
CA HIS A 153 10.34 -19.56 -6.04
C HIS A 153 10.92 -18.81 -7.25
N VAL A 154 10.78 -17.47 -7.28
CA VAL A 154 11.28 -16.62 -8.36
C VAL A 154 12.81 -16.64 -8.41
N VAL A 155 13.47 -16.54 -7.25
CA VAL A 155 14.93 -16.58 -7.14
C VAL A 155 15.47 -17.96 -7.53
N ALA A 156 14.87 -19.04 -7.03
CA ALA A 156 15.26 -20.41 -7.35
C ALA A 156 15.08 -20.73 -8.84
N GLY A 157 13.99 -20.26 -9.45
CA GLY A 157 13.76 -20.39 -10.90
C GLY A 157 14.84 -19.71 -11.74
N LYS A 158 15.27 -18.50 -11.34
CA LYS A 158 16.36 -17.78 -12.03
C LYS A 158 17.71 -18.45 -11.84
N LEU A 159 18.01 -18.98 -10.66
CA LEU A 159 19.26 -19.73 -10.42
C LEU A 159 19.33 -21.01 -11.27
N LYS A 160 18.22 -21.75 -11.39
CA LYS A 160 18.13 -22.93 -12.26
C LYS A 160 18.25 -22.61 -13.75
N SER A 161 17.89 -21.39 -14.16
CA SER A 161 17.97 -20.95 -15.56
C SER A 161 19.42 -20.71 -16.02
N GLY A 162 20.36 -20.57 -15.08
CA GLY A 162 21.80 -20.44 -15.33
C GLY A 162 22.20 -19.15 -16.06
N PRO A 163 23.44 -18.65 -15.89
CA PRO A 163 23.95 -17.49 -16.63
C PRO A 163 24.15 -17.72 -18.15
N GLY A 164 23.78 -18.88 -18.69
CA GLY A 164 24.35 -19.41 -19.95
C GLY A 164 23.40 -19.62 -21.12
N ARG A 165 22.08 -19.39 -21.00
CA ARG A 165 21.18 -19.42 -22.17
C ARG A 165 20.94 -18.02 -22.67
N GLY A 166 22.01 -17.38 -23.16
CA GLY A 166 21.86 -16.27 -24.08
C GLY A 166 20.97 -16.72 -25.22
N HIS A 167 19.81 -16.08 -25.36
CA HIS A 167 19.05 -16.19 -26.59
C HIS A 167 20.00 -15.77 -27.72
N PRO A 168 20.29 -16.62 -28.72
CA PRO A 168 21.01 -16.15 -29.89
C PRO A 168 20.24 -14.95 -30.45
N PRO A 169 20.93 -13.88 -30.87
CA PRO A 169 20.26 -12.72 -31.44
C PRO A 169 19.34 -13.21 -32.56
N GLY A 170 18.03 -13.02 -32.37
CA GLY A 170 17.05 -13.31 -33.41
C GLY A 170 17.39 -12.47 -34.64
N PRO A 171 17.22 -13.01 -35.86
CA PRO A 171 17.49 -12.25 -37.07
C PRO A 171 16.61 -11.00 -37.08
N ASN A 172 17.25 -9.83 -37.15
CA ASN A 172 16.60 -8.54 -37.33
C ASN A 172 15.54 -8.64 -38.43
N ARG A 173 14.27 -8.43 -38.08
CA ARG A 173 13.17 -8.23 -39.02
C ARG A 173 12.45 -6.93 -38.67
#